data_AF-A0A6A6U0U9-F1
#
_entry.id   AF-A0A6A6U0U9-F1
#
_cell.length_a   1.000
_cell.length_b   1.000
_cell.length_c   1.000
_cell.angle_alpha   90.00
_cell.angle_beta   90.00
_cell.angle_gamma   90.00
#
_symmetry.space_group_name_H-M   'P 1'
#
loop_
_entity.id
_entity.type
_entity.pdbx_description
1 polymer ?
#
loop_
_entity_poly.entity_id
_entity_poly.type
_entity_poly.pdbx_seq_one_letter_code
_entity_poly.pdbx_strand_id
1 'polypeptide(L)'
;MDVAKCIELHNRIVKYAMDKTSPYRTINVTRSWFSFYGSEAEELREVLTPPVIHFLEGIDIVDPDVLPFLPIFDGIANPSEMRDEFMPESWILLYQTIENEFDDKGLMLDLGRDGACSFFDDVDSLMEPNFSGHWISLEVALQFYLRRIEVGQFALLPGSVHDPVPCWIMLPYSESELELTLDTWHDYLEEMIHKYPNQAKIAQEEQEEYGWFTTQRLDEHNVQGFAREFMSKARKPPPSIKYIAPTLRILDTETLTAITAYKRLKHATDHAFRDDYSFLLFPGDAFSTWSVSDRGAKAEAWERLFLLDKRAGLYVIPSQNKMAEIGDVVELLTPTSVDGSCMGIFKYGPNCPLMGEHGVRLHDVINIWRRLLCDSELWSVGADGIQGGVEAWKLVETNAESFKPDSICMTL
;
A
#
# COMPACT_ATOMS: atom_id res chain seq x y z
N MET A 1 4.36 -25.02 8.89
CA MET A 1 5.12 -23.93 9.53
C MET A 1 6.55 -24.36 9.81
N ASP A 2 7.57 -23.59 9.38
CA ASP A 2 8.95 -23.75 9.85
C ASP A 2 9.11 -23.02 11.20
N VAL A 3 9.01 -23.79 12.29
CA VAL A 3 9.00 -23.25 13.66
C VAL A 3 10.29 -22.50 13.99
N ALA A 4 11.45 -23.08 13.65
CA ALA A 4 12.74 -22.48 13.97
C ALA A 4 12.92 -21.15 13.24
N LYS A 5 12.50 -21.09 11.98
CA LYS A 5 12.57 -19.86 11.20
C LYS A 5 11.62 -18.78 11.71
N CYS A 6 10.38 -19.14 12.06
CA CYS A 6 9.41 -18.20 12.63
C CYS A 6 9.92 -17.60 13.96
N ILE A 7 10.48 -18.43 14.84
CA ILE A 7 11.14 -17.99 16.08
C ILE A 7 12.26 -16.99 15.80
N GLU A 8 13.15 -17.31 14.85
CA GLU A 8 14.26 -16.43 14.47
C GLU A 8 13.74 -15.06 14.00
N LEU A 9 12.75 -15.05 13.10
CA LEU A 9 12.22 -13.83 12.50
C LEU A 9 11.49 -12.96 13.53
N HIS A 10 10.64 -13.55 14.37
CA HIS A 10 9.97 -12.82 15.45
C HIS A 10 10.98 -12.17 16.40
N ASN A 11 11.96 -12.95 16.89
CA ASN A 11 12.94 -12.44 17.84
C ASN A 11 13.85 -11.38 17.22
N ARG A 12 14.10 -11.41 15.90
CA ARG A 12 14.80 -10.33 15.19
C ARG A 12 14.01 -9.02 15.21
N ILE A 13 12.69 -9.06 15.05
CA ILE A 13 11.82 -7.87 15.15
C ILE A 13 11.90 -7.28 16.56
N VAL A 14 11.71 -8.12 17.59
CA VAL A 14 11.81 -7.70 19.01
C VAL A 14 13.17 -7.11 19.31
N LYS A 15 14.25 -7.79 18.92
CA LYS A 15 15.62 -7.32 19.10
C LYS A 15 15.86 -5.98 18.43
N TYR A 16 15.37 -5.77 17.20
CA TYR A 16 15.50 -4.50 16.51
C TYR A 16 14.84 -3.36 17.31
N ALA A 17 13.61 -3.58 17.78
CA ALA A 17 12.86 -2.59 18.55
C ALA A 17 13.57 -2.24 19.87
N MET A 18 14.11 -3.26 20.55
CA MET A 18 14.92 -3.07 21.76
C MET A 18 16.20 -2.27 21.50
N ASP A 19 16.97 -2.64 20.47
CA ASP A 19 18.25 -2.00 20.13
C ASP A 19 18.06 -0.51 19.74
N LYS A 20 16.83 -0.12 19.34
CA LYS A 20 16.45 1.26 18.99
C LYS A 20 15.77 2.04 20.12
N THR A 21 15.40 1.37 21.20
CA THR A 21 14.78 2.02 22.35
C THR A 21 15.83 2.77 23.20
N SER A 22 15.40 3.84 23.87
CA SER A 22 16.25 4.67 24.73
C SER A 22 17.02 3.81 25.77
N PRO A 23 18.33 4.03 25.96
CA PRO A 23 19.16 3.29 26.92
C PRO A 23 18.75 3.52 28.38
N TYR A 24 17.90 4.52 28.65
CA TYR A 24 17.38 4.83 29.97
C TYR A 24 16.11 4.04 30.33
N ARG A 25 15.57 3.26 29.39
CA ARG A 25 14.39 2.42 29.61
C ARG A 25 14.81 0.98 29.81
N THR A 26 14.36 0.37 30.90
CA THR A 26 14.52 -1.07 31.11
C THR A 26 13.38 -1.78 30.40
N ILE A 27 13.69 -2.54 29.36
CA ILE A 27 12.74 -3.44 28.70
C ILE A 27 12.98 -4.83 29.27
N ASN A 28 11.96 -5.41 29.90
CA ASN A 28 12.01 -6.79 30.35
C ASN A 28 11.57 -7.67 29.18
N VAL A 29 12.39 -8.67 28.86
CA VAL A 29 12.06 -9.70 27.88
C VAL A 29 11.81 -10.99 28.62
N THR A 30 10.65 -11.59 28.38
CA THR A 30 10.35 -12.93 28.88
C THR A 30 10.42 -13.91 27.73
N ARG A 31 11.27 -14.91 27.86
CA ARG A 31 11.28 -16.04 26.93
C ARG A 31 10.06 -16.91 27.21
N SER A 32 9.35 -17.31 26.16
CA SER A 32 8.11 -18.10 26.19
C SER A 32 6.87 -17.30 26.56
N TRP A 33 5.88 -17.33 25.67
CA TRP A 33 4.54 -16.80 25.87
C TRP A 33 3.84 -17.44 27.09
N PHE A 34 4.00 -18.75 27.27
CA PHE A 34 3.46 -19.46 28.43
C PHE A 34 4.06 -18.98 29.76
N SER A 35 5.35 -18.66 29.78
CA SER A 35 5.99 -18.10 30.97
C SER A 35 5.56 -16.67 31.26
N PHE A 36 5.22 -15.89 30.22
CA PHE A 36 4.76 -14.52 30.37
C PHE A 36 3.32 -14.45 30.92
N TYR A 37 2.38 -15.23 30.36
CA TYR A 37 0.96 -15.20 30.76
C TYR A 37 0.56 -16.24 31.82
N GLY A 38 1.41 -17.23 32.12
CA GLY A 38 1.21 -18.16 33.22
C GLY A 38 0.08 -19.17 32.99
N SER A 39 -0.79 -19.35 33.98
CA SER A 39 -1.77 -20.45 33.99
C SER A 39 -2.80 -20.37 32.86
N GLU A 40 -3.27 -19.16 32.52
CA GLU A 40 -4.24 -18.95 31.44
C GLU A 40 -3.68 -19.40 30.09
N ALA A 41 -2.38 -19.15 29.85
CA ALA A 41 -1.70 -19.63 28.66
C ALA A 41 -1.53 -21.15 28.64
N GLU A 42 -1.21 -21.75 29.78
CA GLU A 42 -1.01 -23.20 29.90
C GLU A 42 -2.29 -24.00 29.58
N GLU A 43 -3.48 -23.44 29.87
CA GLU A 43 -4.77 -24.04 29.51
C GLU A 43 -4.95 -24.19 27.99
N LEU A 44 -4.39 -23.27 27.18
CA LEU A 44 -4.52 -23.33 25.72
C LEU A 44 -3.67 -24.44 25.08
N ARG A 45 -2.75 -25.08 25.80
CA ARG A 45 -1.93 -26.18 25.23
C ARG A 45 -2.78 -27.35 24.74
N GLU A 46 -3.97 -27.55 25.27
CA GLU A 46 -4.89 -28.62 24.84
C GLU A 46 -5.50 -28.34 23.45
N VAL A 47 -5.58 -27.07 23.06
CA VAL A 47 -6.18 -26.62 21.79
C VAL A 47 -5.12 -26.38 20.72
N LEU A 48 -3.94 -25.90 21.12
CA LEU A 48 -2.88 -25.52 20.20
C LEU A 48 -2.17 -26.74 19.57
N THR A 49 -1.74 -26.58 18.33
CA THR A 49 -0.96 -27.63 17.65
C THR A 49 0.50 -27.64 18.13
N PRO A 50 1.21 -28.79 18.11
CA PRO A 50 2.59 -28.87 18.56
C PRO A 50 3.55 -27.85 17.90
N PRO A 51 3.45 -27.55 16.58
CA PRO A 51 4.27 -26.51 15.98
C PRO A 51 4.03 -25.12 16.59
N VAL A 52 2.77 -24.75 16.85
CA VAL A 52 2.42 -23.44 17.44
C VAL A 52 2.90 -23.36 18.88
N ILE A 53 2.76 -24.43 19.66
CA ILE A 53 3.30 -24.51 21.02
C ILE A 53 4.81 -24.26 21.02
N HIS A 54 5.57 -24.95 20.16
CA HIS A 54 7.01 -24.77 20.09
C HIS A 54 7.42 -23.36 19.61
N PHE A 55 6.64 -22.75 18.72
CA PHE A 55 6.83 -21.35 18.35
C PHE A 55 6.64 -20.44 19.57
N LEU A 56 5.52 -20.57 20.30
CA LEU A 56 5.19 -19.75 21.47
C LEU A 56 6.17 -19.94 22.64
N GLU A 57 6.76 -21.13 22.81
CA GLU A 57 7.84 -21.39 23.78
C GLU A 57 9.17 -20.72 23.38
N GLY A 58 9.35 -20.52 22.07
CA GLY A 58 10.59 -20.06 21.47
C GLY A 58 10.65 -18.57 21.18
N ILE A 59 9.62 -17.79 21.43
CA ILE A 59 9.62 -16.34 21.18
C ILE A 59 9.97 -15.52 22.42
N ASP A 60 10.53 -14.35 22.15
CA ASP A 60 10.83 -13.31 23.12
C ASP A 60 9.63 -12.37 23.22
N ILE A 61 9.00 -12.31 24.39
CA ILE A 61 7.85 -11.45 24.64
C ILE A 61 8.28 -10.18 25.37
N VAL A 62 7.84 -9.05 24.86
CA VAL A 62 7.89 -7.74 25.53
C VAL A 62 6.46 -7.34 25.84
N ASP A 63 6.28 -6.70 26.99
CA ASP A 63 4.99 -6.14 27.39
C ASP A 63 4.52 -5.11 26.35
N PRO A 64 3.36 -5.31 25.69
CA PRO A 64 2.86 -4.40 24.66
C PRO A 64 2.65 -2.97 25.16
N ASP A 65 2.24 -2.80 26.42
CA ASP A 65 2.11 -1.47 27.07
C ASP A 65 3.46 -0.74 27.18
N VAL A 66 4.56 -1.50 27.13
CA VAL A 66 5.91 -0.95 27.15
C VAL A 66 6.38 -0.67 25.73
N LEU A 67 6.24 -1.62 24.82
CA LEU A 67 6.73 -1.51 23.45
C LEU A 67 5.87 -2.38 22.52
N PRO A 68 5.02 -1.75 21.68
CA PRO A 68 4.27 -2.48 20.68
C PRO A 68 5.20 -3.24 19.73
N PHE A 69 4.72 -4.38 19.22
CA PHE A 69 5.51 -5.25 18.35
C PHE A 69 5.83 -4.58 17.01
N LEU A 70 4.84 -3.95 16.38
CA LEU A 70 4.92 -3.30 15.07
C LEU A 70 3.95 -2.10 15.00
N PRO A 71 4.04 -1.19 14.00
CA PRO A 71 3.07 -0.09 13.87
C PRO A 71 1.60 -0.53 13.73
N ILE A 72 1.38 -1.77 13.32
CA ILE A 72 0.04 -2.35 13.11
C ILE A 72 -0.35 -3.40 14.15
N PHE A 73 0.59 -3.87 14.98
CA PHE A 73 0.34 -4.91 15.97
C PHE A 73 0.87 -4.51 17.34
N ASP A 74 0.02 -4.70 18.34
CA ASP A 74 0.41 -4.47 19.72
C ASP A 74 1.38 -5.55 20.20
N GLY A 75 1.04 -6.81 19.94
CA GLY A 75 1.85 -7.95 20.34
C GLY A 75 1.27 -9.28 19.89
N ILE A 76 1.87 -10.36 20.40
CA ILE A 76 1.19 -11.66 20.40
C ILE A 76 -0.05 -11.53 21.29
N ALA A 77 -1.21 -11.99 20.82
CA ALA A 77 -2.46 -11.89 21.57
C ALA A 77 -2.36 -12.54 22.96
N ASN A 78 -3.07 -11.98 23.94
CA ASN A 78 -3.16 -12.61 25.27
C ASN A 78 -4.03 -13.88 25.22
N PRO A 79 -4.03 -14.76 26.25
CA PRO A 79 -4.75 -16.03 26.18
C PRO A 79 -6.25 -15.89 25.88
N SER A 80 -6.93 -14.89 26.46
CA SER A 80 -8.36 -14.66 26.20
C SER A 80 -8.66 -14.18 24.78
N GLU A 81 -7.80 -13.36 24.20
CA GLU A 81 -7.97 -12.84 22.83
C GLU A 81 -7.52 -13.84 21.76
N MET A 82 -6.47 -14.62 22.04
CA MET A 82 -5.95 -15.63 21.13
C MET A 82 -7.04 -16.65 20.76
N ARG A 83 -7.94 -16.92 21.71
CA ARG A 83 -9.02 -17.88 21.56
C ARG A 83 -10.35 -17.31 22.09
N ASP A 84 -11.02 -16.54 21.24
CA ASP A 84 -12.38 -16.08 21.47
C ASP A 84 -13.44 -17.16 21.13
N GLU A 85 -14.59 -17.13 21.82
CA GLU A 85 -15.73 -18.05 21.63
C GLU A 85 -16.39 -17.91 20.25
N PHE A 86 -16.29 -16.76 19.60
CA PHE A 86 -16.88 -16.48 18.29
C PHE A 86 -16.02 -16.95 17.11
N MET A 87 -14.76 -17.36 17.36
CA MET A 87 -13.84 -17.80 16.31
C MET A 87 -14.01 -19.30 15.97
N PRO A 88 -13.87 -19.68 14.68
CA PRO A 88 -13.84 -21.09 14.26
C PRO A 88 -12.86 -21.92 15.09
N GLU A 89 -13.20 -23.18 15.42
CA GLU A 89 -12.37 -24.05 16.27
C GLU A 89 -10.93 -24.22 15.78
N SER A 90 -10.71 -24.16 14.47
CA SER A 90 -9.39 -24.32 13.87
C SER A 90 -8.57 -23.04 13.85
N TRP A 91 -9.09 -21.89 14.26
CA TRP A 91 -8.41 -20.59 14.11
C TRP A 91 -8.01 -20.00 15.47
N ILE A 92 -6.93 -19.23 15.47
CA ILE A 92 -6.50 -18.41 16.61
C ILE A 92 -6.08 -17.02 16.14
N LEU A 93 -6.26 -16.01 16.98
CA LEU A 93 -5.63 -14.70 16.78
C LEU A 93 -4.19 -14.77 17.28
N LEU A 94 -3.22 -14.66 16.38
CA LEU A 94 -1.81 -14.75 16.76
C LEU A 94 -1.21 -13.38 17.12
N TYR A 95 -1.45 -12.36 16.30
CA TYR A 95 -1.03 -10.98 16.58
C TYR A 95 -2.22 -10.05 16.52
N GLN A 96 -2.45 -9.30 17.60
CA GLN A 96 -3.56 -8.36 17.73
C GLN A 96 -3.16 -6.97 17.22
N THR A 97 -4.08 -6.27 16.57
CA THR A 97 -3.85 -4.90 16.11
C THR A 97 -3.92 -3.86 17.24
N ILE A 98 -3.27 -2.70 17.05
CA ILE A 98 -3.28 -1.58 18.01
C ILE A 98 -4.66 -0.89 18.10
N GLU A 99 -5.53 -1.03 17.09
CA GLU A 99 -6.85 -0.37 17.09
C GLU A 99 -7.86 -1.08 18.01
N ASN A 100 -7.92 -0.63 19.27
CA ASN A 100 -8.81 -1.10 20.35
C ASN A 100 -10.32 -0.86 20.11
N GLU A 101 -10.78 -0.55 18.89
CA GLU A 101 -12.23 -0.39 18.65
C GLU A 101 -12.95 -1.74 18.53
N PHE A 102 -12.25 -2.82 18.17
CA PHE A 102 -12.77 -4.20 18.14
C PHE A 102 -11.65 -5.21 18.44
N ASP A 103 -11.88 -6.12 19.39
CA ASP A 103 -10.87 -7.03 19.96
C ASP A 103 -10.40 -8.16 19.01
N ASP A 104 -11.02 -8.30 17.83
CA ASP A 104 -10.89 -9.47 16.94
C ASP A 104 -10.11 -9.21 15.64
N LYS A 105 -9.29 -8.16 15.60
CA LYS A 105 -8.53 -7.77 14.39
C LYS A 105 -7.07 -8.16 14.49
N GLY A 106 -6.52 -8.64 13.37
CA GLY A 106 -5.08 -8.88 13.23
C GLY A 106 -4.72 -10.13 12.45
N LEU A 107 -3.57 -10.72 12.78
CA LEU A 107 -3.04 -11.86 12.06
C LEU A 107 -3.59 -13.16 12.65
N MET A 108 -4.57 -13.75 11.96
CA MET A 108 -5.16 -15.03 12.31
C MET A 108 -4.30 -16.19 11.81
N LEU A 109 -4.25 -17.29 12.55
CA LEU A 109 -3.57 -18.53 12.17
C LEU A 109 -4.56 -19.69 12.15
N ASP A 110 -4.54 -20.47 11.06
CA ASP A 110 -5.35 -21.68 10.89
C ASP A 110 -4.54 -22.92 11.31
N LEU A 111 -4.91 -23.48 12.46
CA LEU A 111 -4.37 -24.72 13.04
C LEU A 111 -4.61 -25.94 12.14
N GLY A 112 -5.65 -25.91 11.30
CA GLY A 112 -5.99 -26.97 10.35
C GLY A 112 -5.20 -26.93 9.03
N ARG A 113 -4.49 -25.83 8.74
CA ARG A 113 -3.71 -25.62 7.49
C ARG A 113 -2.22 -25.45 7.74
N ASP A 114 -1.63 -26.32 8.55
CA ASP A 114 -0.18 -26.35 8.85
C ASP A 114 0.40 -25.01 9.35
N GLY A 115 -0.42 -24.20 10.03
CA GLY A 115 -0.02 -22.88 10.54
C GLY A 115 0.08 -21.81 9.46
N ALA A 116 -0.79 -21.89 8.46
CA ALA A 116 -1.01 -20.77 7.53
C ALA A 116 -1.74 -19.63 8.25
N CYS A 117 -1.48 -18.39 7.87
CA CYS A 117 -2.04 -17.18 8.45
C CYS A 117 -2.61 -16.24 7.39
N SER A 118 -3.51 -15.37 7.84
CA SER A 118 -4.06 -14.25 7.06
C SER A 118 -4.43 -13.11 8.00
N PHE A 119 -4.26 -11.88 7.53
CA PHE A 119 -4.73 -10.68 8.22
C PHE A 119 -6.25 -10.51 8.03
N PHE A 120 -6.92 -10.08 9.10
CA PHE A 120 -8.35 -9.74 9.11
C PHE A 120 -8.55 -8.35 9.74
N ASP A 121 -9.25 -7.48 9.03
CA ASP A 121 -9.58 -6.10 9.42
C ASP A 121 -11.02 -5.92 9.94
N ASP A 122 -11.86 -6.94 9.82
CA ASP A 122 -13.20 -6.98 10.41
C ASP A 122 -13.67 -8.40 10.82
N VAL A 123 -14.67 -8.43 11.71
CA VAL A 123 -15.30 -9.64 12.24
C VAL A 123 -16.24 -10.28 11.22
N ASP A 124 -16.84 -9.49 10.34
CA ASP A 124 -17.78 -9.98 9.33
C ASP A 124 -17.09 -10.96 8.37
N SER A 125 -15.82 -10.72 8.05
CA SER A 125 -14.96 -11.61 7.26
C SER A 125 -14.73 -12.97 7.92
N LEU A 126 -14.72 -13.03 9.26
CA LEU A 126 -14.57 -14.30 10.01
C LEU A 126 -15.82 -15.18 9.89
N MET A 127 -16.98 -14.57 9.62
CA MET A 127 -18.27 -15.25 9.55
C MET A 127 -18.62 -15.71 8.13
N GLU A 128 -17.77 -15.46 7.14
CA GLU A 128 -17.99 -15.89 5.76
C GLU A 128 -17.73 -17.39 5.58
N PRO A 129 -18.76 -18.22 5.30
CA PRO A 129 -18.63 -19.68 5.24
C PRO A 129 -17.71 -20.18 4.11
N ASN A 130 -17.40 -19.31 3.14
CA ASN A 130 -16.56 -19.59 1.98
C ASN A 130 -15.42 -18.56 1.86
N PHE A 131 -14.89 -18.06 2.99
CA PHE A 131 -13.79 -17.11 2.95
C PHE A 131 -12.66 -17.64 2.07
N SER A 132 -12.50 -17.00 0.91
CA SER A 132 -11.54 -17.36 -0.14
C SER A 132 -10.26 -16.56 -0.03
N GLY A 133 -10.05 -15.87 1.10
CA GLY A 133 -8.84 -15.09 1.33
C GLY A 133 -7.59 -15.93 1.19
N HIS A 134 -6.52 -15.26 0.78
CA HIS A 134 -5.23 -15.89 0.60
C HIS A 134 -4.69 -16.30 1.97
N TRP A 135 -4.19 -17.52 2.09
CA TRP A 135 -3.49 -17.97 3.29
C TRP A 135 -2.02 -18.14 2.94
N ILE A 136 -1.15 -17.59 3.75
CA ILE A 136 0.31 -17.65 3.57
C ILE A 136 0.95 -18.33 4.77
N SER A 137 2.20 -18.75 4.66
CA SER A 137 2.91 -19.25 5.86
C SER A 137 3.23 -18.11 6.82
N LEU A 138 3.23 -18.39 8.13
CA LEU A 138 3.68 -17.44 9.15
C LEU A 138 5.10 -16.93 8.90
N GLU A 139 5.96 -17.79 8.34
CA GLU A 139 7.31 -17.40 7.93
C GLU A 139 7.29 -16.25 6.93
N VAL A 140 6.47 -16.36 5.87
CA VAL A 140 6.34 -15.32 4.84
C VAL A 140 5.80 -14.03 5.45
N ALA A 141 4.83 -14.11 6.36
CA ALA A 141 4.30 -12.94 7.05
C ALA A 141 5.38 -12.22 7.89
N LEU A 142 6.12 -12.95 8.71
CA LEU A 142 7.18 -12.38 9.55
C LEU A 142 8.35 -11.84 8.72
N GLN A 143 8.73 -12.51 7.63
CA GLN A 143 9.72 -12.00 6.68
C GLN A 143 9.29 -10.68 6.06
N PHE A 144 8.02 -10.60 5.65
CA PHE A 144 7.45 -9.38 5.11
C PHE A 144 7.54 -8.22 6.10
N TYR A 145 7.10 -8.40 7.35
CA TYR A 145 7.16 -7.33 8.35
C TYR A 145 8.59 -6.92 8.69
N LEU A 146 9.49 -7.90 8.86
CA LEU A 146 10.90 -7.62 9.10
C LEU A 146 11.53 -6.83 7.95
N ARG A 147 11.17 -7.16 6.71
CA ARG A 147 11.63 -6.39 5.56
C ARG A 147 11.11 -4.95 5.58
N ARG A 148 9.86 -4.71 5.98
CA ARG A 148 9.33 -3.34 6.14
C ARG A 148 10.16 -2.51 7.12
N ILE A 149 10.67 -3.14 8.17
CA ILE A 149 11.63 -2.51 9.09
C ILE A 149 12.96 -2.25 8.39
N GLU A 150 13.51 -3.24 7.70
CA GLU A 150 14.83 -3.16 7.05
C GLU A 150 14.88 -2.08 5.95
N VAL A 151 13.80 -1.88 5.20
CA VAL A 151 13.69 -0.81 4.20
C VAL A 151 13.30 0.55 4.81
N GLY A 152 13.10 0.61 6.13
CA GLY A 152 12.76 1.83 6.87
C GLY A 152 11.32 2.30 6.72
N GLN A 153 10.42 1.51 6.11
CA GLN A 153 9.01 1.84 6.07
C GLN A 153 8.38 1.75 7.46
N PHE A 154 8.74 0.72 8.24
CA PHE A 154 8.41 0.65 9.66
C PHE A 154 9.58 1.24 10.44
N ALA A 155 9.39 2.46 10.95
CA ALA A 155 10.41 3.20 11.66
C ALA A 155 10.02 3.34 13.13
N LEU A 156 10.97 3.13 14.03
CA LEU A 156 10.77 3.38 15.45
C LEU A 156 11.31 4.77 15.77
N LEU A 157 10.41 5.71 16.13
CA LEU A 157 10.83 7.01 16.61
C LEU A 157 11.27 6.91 18.08
N PRO A 158 12.42 7.47 18.46
CA PRO A 158 12.80 7.54 19.86
C PRO A 158 11.76 8.39 20.61
N GLY A 159 11.31 7.88 21.75
CA GLY A 159 10.39 8.61 22.63
C GLY A 159 10.91 10.02 22.94
N SER A 160 10.00 10.98 23.02
CA SER A 160 10.31 12.36 23.40
C SER A 160 10.35 12.52 24.92
N VAL A 161 10.79 13.69 25.41
CA VAL A 161 10.73 14.02 26.85
C VAL A 161 9.28 14.06 27.37
N HIS A 162 8.31 14.31 26.48
CA HIS A 162 6.89 14.42 26.82
C HIS A 162 6.12 13.11 26.60
N ASP A 163 6.62 12.25 25.72
CA ASP A 163 6.10 10.93 25.44
C ASP A 163 7.27 9.94 25.33
N PRO A 164 7.70 9.35 26.45
CA PRO A 164 8.92 8.56 26.51
C PRO A 164 8.76 7.17 25.85
N VAL A 165 7.55 6.81 25.41
CA VAL A 165 7.29 5.55 24.74
C VAL A 165 7.78 5.66 23.29
N PRO A 166 8.69 4.79 22.82
CA PRO A 166 9.03 4.70 21.41
C PRO A 166 7.77 4.45 20.61
N CYS A 167 7.52 5.30 19.63
CA CYS A 167 6.35 5.20 18.79
C CYS A 167 6.79 4.59 17.45
N TRP A 168 6.25 3.41 17.16
CA TRP A 168 6.31 2.88 15.82
C TRP A 168 5.53 3.81 14.89
N ILE A 169 6.15 4.20 13.79
CA ILE A 169 5.49 4.90 12.70
C ILE A 169 5.59 4.04 11.45
N MET A 170 4.51 4.02 10.68
CA MET A 170 4.55 3.55 9.31
C MET A 170 4.74 4.76 8.40
N LEU A 171 5.89 4.82 7.74
CA LEU A 171 6.12 5.84 6.73
C LEU A 171 5.28 5.53 5.48
N PRO A 172 4.73 6.57 4.82
CA PRO A 172 3.90 6.36 3.64
C PRO A 172 4.59 5.64 2.49
N TYR A 173 5.90 5.79 2.39
CA TYR A 173 6.78 5.06 1.47
C TYR A 173 8.20 5.08 2.03
N SER A 174 9.00 4.09 1.66
CA SER A 174 10.44 4.06 1.90
C SER A 174 11.22 4.65 0.72
N GLU A 175 12.49 5.02 0.96
CA GLU A 175 13.39 5.47 -0.11
C GLU A 175 13.57 4.40 -1.18
N SER A 176 13.72 3.13 -0.80
CA SER A 176 13.83 2.01 -1.75
C SER A 176 12.59 1.82 -2.61
N GLU A 177 11.39 2.10 -2.10
CA GLU A 177 10.15 2.01 -2.88
C GLU A 177 10.01 3.16 -3.87
N LEU A 178 10.46 4.35 -3.46
CA LEU A 178 10.58 5.49 -4.38
C LEU A 178 11.58 5.16 -5.50
N GLU A 179 12.76 4.64 -5.17
CA GLU A 179 13.77 4.21 -6.14
C GLU A 179 13.23 3.15 -7.10
N LEU A 180 12.58 2.10 -6.58
CA LEU A 180 11.91 1.08 -7.41
C LEU A 180 10.90 1.70 -8.38
N THR A 181 10.13 2.70 -7.93
CA THR A 181 9.18 3.39 -8.80
C THR A 181 9.87 4.24 -9.87
N LEU A 182 10.97 4.91 -9.51
CA LEU A 182 11.77 5.70 -10.44
C LEU A 182 12.44 4.83 -11.51
N ASP A 183 12.96 3.66 -11.13
CA ASP A 183 13.56 2.69 -12.04
C ASP A 183 12.50 2.09 -12.97
N THR A 184 11.36 1.68 -12.41
CA THR A 184 10.21 1.17 -13.18
C THR A 184 9.72 2.21 -14.19
N TRP A 185 9.67 3.47 -13.78
CA TRP A 185 9.34 4.59 -14.67
C TRP A 185 10.37 4.79 -15.77
N HIS A 186 11.66 4.74 -15.43
CA HIS A 186 12.75 4.85 -16.38
C HIS A 186 12.68 3.75 -17.45
N ASP A 187 12.54 2.49 -17.03
CA ASP A 187 12.37 1.34 -17.91
C ASP A 187 11.16 1.50 -18.84
N TYR A 188 10.02 1.93 -18.28
CA TYR A 188 8.81 2.16 -19.09
C TYR A 188 9.02 3.25 -20.16
N LEU A 189 9.70 4.33 -19.81
CA LEU A 189 10.02 5.39 -20.77
C LEU A 189 10.97 4.89 -21.87
N GLU A 190 11.99 4.09 -21.54
CA GLU A 190 12.88 3.48 -22.53
C GLU A 190 12.12 2.64 -23.56
N GLU A 191 11.21 1.77 -23.10
CA GLU A 191 10.40 0.93 -23.99
C GLU A 191 9.49 1.78 -24.90
N MET A 192 8.89 2.83 -24.34
CA MET A 192 8.04 3.75 -25.11
C MET A 192 8.86 4.54 -26.14
N ILE A 193 10.03 5.04 -25.76
CA ILE A 193 10.97 5.74 -26.65
C ILE A 193 11.40 4.79 -27.77
N HIS A 194 11.78 3.56 -27.45
CA HIS A 194 12.20 2.56 -28.45
C HIS A 194 11.11 2.26 -29.48
N LYS A 195 9.85 2.19 -29.04
CA LYS A 195 8.69 1.94 -29.93
C LYS A 195 8.16 3.20 -30.63
N TYR A 196 8.73 4.38 -30.34
CA TYR A 196 8.24 5.63 -30.88
C TYR A 196 8.46 5.73 -32.41
N PRO A 197 7.45 6.12 -33.23
CA PRO A 197 7.56 6.05 -34.69
C PRO A 197 8.64 6.94 -35.32
N ASN A 198 8.97 8.08 -34.68
CA ASN A 198 9.95 9.03 -35.20
C ASN A 198 11.21 9.09 -34.31
N GLN A 199 12.00 8.01 -34.39
CA GLN A 199 13.27 7.86 -33.65
C GLN A 199 14.24 9.03 -33.87
N ALA A 200 14.31 9.56 -35.09
CA ALA A 200 15.20 10.68 -35.41
C ALA A 200 14.82 11.97 -34.67
N LYS A 201 13.51 12.21 -34.47
CA LYS A 201 13.02 13.35 -33.70
C LYS A 201 13.30 13.18 -32.22
N ILE A 202 13.00 11.99 -31.67
CA ILE A 202 13.29 11.75 -30.25
C ILE A 202 14.79 11.82 -29.98
N ALA A 203 15.65 11.21 -30.77
CA ALA A 203 17.10 11.26 -30.55
C ALA A 203 17.69 12.69 -30.57
N GLN A 204 17.01 13.66 -31.20
CA GLN A 204 17.40 15.08 -31.17
C GLN A 204 16.91 15.80 -29.91
N GLU A 205 15.75 15.40 -29.38
CA GLU A 205 15.13 15.96 -28.19
C GLU A 205 15.58 15.27 -26.89
N GLU A 206 16.10 14.05 -27.02
CA GLU A 206 16.51 13.21 -25.93
C GLU A 206 17.74 13.79 -25.25
N GLN A 207 17.48 14.44 -24.14
CA GLN A 207 18.45 14.71 -23.09
C GLN A 207 17.90 14.03 -21.86
N GLU A 208 18.70 13.14 -21.26
CA GLU A 208 18.36 12.51 -19.99
C GLU A 208 18.34 13.59 -18.89
N GLU A 209 17.20 14.25 -18.78
CA GLU A 209 16.91 15.22 -17.74
C GLU A 209 16.04 14.58 -16.67
N TYR A 210 16.37 14.87 -15.42
CA TYR A 210 15.63 14.40 -14.26
C TYR A 210 14.94 15.57 -13.56
N GLY A 211 13.85 15.26 -12.87
CA GLY A 211 13.02 16.22 -12.16
C GLY A 211 12.09 16.99 -13.09
N TRP A 212 10.88 16.46 -13.30
CA TRP A 212 9.81 17.10 -14.07
C TRP A 212 9.57 18.54 -13.65
N PHE A 213 9.63 18.78 -12.34
CA PHE A 213 9.57 20.10 -11.74
C PHE A 213 10.70 20.26 -10.72
N THR A 214 11.17 21.50 -10.55
CA THR A 214 12.10 21.80 -9.47
C THR A 214 11.41 21.66 -8.12
N THR A 215 12.16 21.30 -7.08
CA THR A 215 11.65 21.25 -5.70
C THR A 215 11.02 22.58 -5.29
N GLN A 216 11.67 23.70 -5.62
CA GLN A 216 11.11 25.04 -5.39
C GLN A 216 9.73 25.21 -6.02
N ARG A 217 9.53 24.81 -7.28
CA ARG A 217 8.23 24.95 -7.95
C ARG A 217 7.17 24.05 -7.31
N LEU A 218 7.54 22.83 -6.92
CA LEU A 218 6.63 21.93 -6.20
C LEU A 218 6.24 22.51 -4.83
N ASP A 219 7.19 23.10 -4.11
CA ASP A 219 6.97 23.75 -2.82
C ASP A 219 6.06 25.00 -2.97
N GLU A 220 6.28 25.82 -4.01
CA GLU A 220 5.40 26.95 -4.36
C GLU A 220 3.95 26.52 -4.65
N HIS A 221 3.76 25.26 -5.05
CA HIS A 221 2.46 24.66 -5.36
C HIS A 221 1.91 23.80 -4.21
N ASN A 222 2.60 23.73 -3.08
CA ASN A 222 2.26 22.89 -1.93
C ASN A 222 2.05 21.41 -2.32
N VAL A 223 2.87 20.90 -3.24
CA VAL A 223 2.91 19.46 -3.54
C VAL A 223 3.77 18.78 -2.49
N GLN A 224 3.25 17.74 -1.85
CA GLN A 224 3.91 17.05 -0.73
C GLN A 224 3.96 15.53 -0.94
N GLY A 225 4.64 14.83 -0.05
CA GLY A 225 4.66 13.37 0.00
C GLY A 225 5.30 12.72 -1.23
N PHE A 226 4.80 11.55 -1.61
CA PHE A 226 5.36 10.74 -2.67
C PHE A 226 5.36 11.44 -4.03
N ALA A 227 4.24 12.10 -4.38
CA ALA A 227 4.11 12.81 -5.66
C ALA A 227 5.18 13.90 -5.83
N ARG A 228 5.52 14.61 -4.75
CA ARG A 228 6.60 15.61 -4.74
C ARG A 228 7.95 14.95 -5.03
N GLU A 229 8.30 13.92 -4.28
CA GLU A 229 9.59 13.24 -4.42
C GLU A 229 9.74 12.60 -5.80
N PHE A 230 8.72 11.87 -6.26
CA PHE A 230 8.69 11.27 -7.58
C PHE A 230 8.86 12.33 -8.68
N MET A 231 8.06 13.41 -8.71
CA MET A 231 8.19 14.43 -9.77
C MET A 231 9.50 15.21 -9.72
N SER A 232 10.14 15.32 -8.55
CA SER A 232 11.43 15.99 -8.41
C SER A 232 12.62 15.15 -8.87
N LYS A 233 12.45 13.82 -8.97
CA LYS A 233 13.51 12.86 -9.29
C LYS A 233 13.27 12.06 -10.57
N ALA A 234 12.03 11.93 -11.04
CA ALA A 234 11.69 11.13 -12.21
C ALA A 234 12.33 11.70 -13.49
N ARG A 235 12.76 10.79 -14.38
CA ARG A 235 13.22 11.15 -15.72
C ARG A 235 12.09 11.84 -16.49
N LYS A 236 12.39 12.99 -17.09
CA LYS A 236 11.46 13.72 -17.96
C LYS A 236 11.24 12.94 -19.26
N PRO A 237 9.98 12.74 -19.67
CA PRO A 237 9.71 12.27 -21.01
C PRO A 237 10.15 13.30 -22.06
N PRO A 238 10.54 12.85 -23.26
CA PRO A 238 10.80 13.75 -24.38
C PRO A 238 9.59 14.67 -24.66
N PRO A 239 9.80 15.96 -25.02
CA PRO A 239 8.72 16.91 -25.27
C PRO A 239 7.71 16.48 -26.35
N SER A 240 8.12 15.60 -27.28
CA SER A 240 7.23 15.03 -28.30
C SER A 240 6.24 14.00 -27.78
N ILE A 241 6.51 13.39 -26.62
CA ILE A 241 5.59 12.47 -25.97
C ILE A 241 4.62 13.31 -25.15
N LYS A 242 3.32 13.19 -25.42
CA LYS A 242 2.26 13.87 -24.68
C LYS A 242 1.48 12.90 -23.80
N TYR A 243 1.29 11.68 -24.28
CA TYR A 243 0.50 10.63 -23.65
C TYR A 243 1.38 9.50 -23.13
N ILE A 244 1.28 9.22 -21.84
CA ILE A 244 2.03 8.16 -21.16
C ILE A 244 1.22 6.88 -21.00
N ALA A 245 -0.09 6.95 -21.22
CA ALA A 245 -1.05 5.85 -21.25
C ALA A 245 -2.30 6.35 -22.00
N PRO A 246 -3.24 5.48 -22.39
CA PRO A 246 -4.44 5.90 -23.11
C PRO A 246 -5.15 7.03 -22.36
N THR A 247 -5.40 8.15 -23.02
CA THR A 247 -6.03 9.38 -22.46
C THR A 247 -5.28 10.10 -21.33
N LEU A 248 -4.16 9.56 -20.81
CA LEU A 248 -3.40 10.16 -19.70
C LEU A 248 -2.17 10.92 -20.22
N ARG A 249 -2.06 12.18 -19.82
CA ARG A 249 -1.02 13.10 -20.25
C ARG A 249 0.06 13.27 -19.20
N ILE A 250 1.23 13.70 -19.68
CA ILE A 250 2.28 14.25 -18.81
C ILE A 250 1.77 15.57 -18.23
N LEU A 251 1.92 15.74 -16.93
CA LEU A 251 1.56 16.96 -16.23
C LEU A 251 2.44 18.12 -16.69
N ASP A 252 1.82 19.16 -17.25
CA ASP A 252 2.50 20.41 -17.62
C ASP A 252 2.34 21.49 -16.53
N THR A 253 3.10 22.60 -16.68
CA THR A 253 3.12 23.70 -15.71
C THR A 253 1.76 24.40 -15.60
N GLU A 254 1.03 24.54 -16.71
CA GLU A 254 -0.27 25.20 -16.73
C GLU A 254 -1.29 24.37 -15.94
N THR A 255 -1.30 23.06 -16.17
CA THR A 255 -2.18 22.11 -15.49
C THR A 255 -1.83 21.99 -14.01
N LEU A 256 -0.54 21.96 -13.65
CA LEU A 256 -0.08 22.03 -12.24
C LEU A 256 -0.61 23.29 -11.54
N THR A 257 -0.52 24.45 -12.19
CA THR A 257 -1.02 25.72 -11.65
C THR A 257 -2.53 25.68 -11.44
N ALA A 258 -3.27 25.16 -12.43
CA ALA A 258 -4.73 25.06 -12.36
C ALA A 258 -5.19 24.12 -11.23
N ILE A 259 -4.62 22.91 -11.16
CA ILE A 259 -4.95 21.89 -10.16
C ILE A 259 -4.71 22.40 -8.73
N THR A 260 -3.58 23.06 -8.51
CA THR A 260 -3.21 23.54 -7.16
C THR A 260 -3.98 24.79 -6.75
N ALA A 261 -4.33 25.67 -7.70
CA ALA A 261 -5.26 26.77 -7.45
C ALA A 261 -6.64 26.24 -7.06
N TYR A 262 -7.14 25.22 -7.75
CA TYR A 262 -8.39 24.54 -7.39
C TYR A 262 -8.30 23.88 -6.01
N LYS A 263 -7.20 23.19 -5.71
CA LYS A 263 -6.94 22.54 -4.41
C LYS A 263 -7.03 23.55 -3.27
N ARG A 264 -6.38 24.71 -3.40
CA ARG A 264 -6.44 25.81 -2.42
C ARG A 264 -7.86 26.34 -2.22
N LEU A 265 -8.62 26.51 -3.30
CA LEU A 265 -10.01 26.95 -3.23
C LEU A 265 -10.88 25.91 -2.51
N LYS A 266 -10.71 24.63 -2.83
CA LYS A 266 -11.45 23.52 -2.20
C LYS A 266 -11.14 23.44 -0.71
N HIS A 267 -9.87 23.50 -0.33
CA HIS A 267 -9.44 23.53 1.07
C HIS A 267 -10.02 24.73 1.85
N ALA A 268 -10.17 25.90 1.21
CA ALA A 268 -10.78 27.08 1.83
C ALA A 268 -12.30 26.98 1.98
N THR A 269 -12.98 26.07 1.26
CA THR A 269 -14.44 26.04 1.14
C THR A 269 -15.09 24.75 1.65
N ASP A 270 -14.37 23.63 1.72
CA ASP A 270 -14.86 22.35 2.23
C ASP A 270 -13.96 21.83 3.35
N HIS A 271 -14.44 21.95 4.59
CA HIS A 271 -13.73 21.46 5.78
C HIS A 271 -13.58 19.93 5.83
N ALA A 272 -14.30 19.18 4.97
CA ALA A 272 -14.12 17.73 4.85
C ALA A 272 -13.04 17.34 3.85
N PHE A 273 -12.49 18.29 3.07
CA PHE A 273 -11.40 18.00 2.13
C PHE A 273 -10.14 17.64 2.89
N ARG A 274 -9.65 16.41 2.69
CA ARG A 274 -8.37 15.95 3.24
C ARG A 274 -7.24 16.43 2.33
N ASP A 275 -6.40 17.33 2.83
CA ASP A 275 -5.18 17.80 2.14
C ASP A 275 -4.04 16.76 2.19
N ASP A 276 -4.33 15.59 2.73
CA ASP A 276 -3.38 14.52 3.04
C ASP A 276 -2.87 13.91 1.73
N TYR A 277 -1.82 14.50 1.17
CA TYR A 277 -0.98 14.01 0.07
C TYR A 277 -1.64 13.76 -1.29
N SER A 278 -2.97 13.92 -1.41
CA SER A 278 -3.67 13.65 -2.66
C SER A 278 -3.24 14.59 -3.79
N PHE A 279 -2.96 14.03 -4.97
CA PHE A 279 -2.46 14.78 -6.11
C PHE A 279 -2.78 14.09 -7.45
N LEU A 280 -3.19 14.87 -8.44
CA LEU A 280 -3.40 14.39 -9.82
C LEU A 280 -2.06 14.32 -10.55
N LEU A 281 -1.46 13.13 -10.59
CA LEU A 281 -0.13 12.90 -11.15
C LEU A 281 -0.13 12.88 -12.68
N PHE A 282 -1.09 12.18 -13.28
CA PHE A 282 -1.27 12.12 -14.74
C PHE A 282 -2.67 12.58 -15.12
N PRO A 283 -2.85 13.85 -15.56
CA PRO A 283 -4.15 14.37 -15.95
C PRO A 283 -4.68 13.70 -17.22
N GLY A 284 -5.98 13.40 -17.22
CA GLY A 284 -6.70 12.97 -18.41
C GLY A 284 -7.11 14.13 -19.32
N ASP A 285 -7.37 13.83 -20.58
CA ASP A 285 -7.87 14.81 -21.57
C ASP A 285 -9.28 15.35 -21.28
N ALA A 286 -10.08 14.55 -20.58
CA ALA A 286 -11.48 14.85 -20.35
C ALA A 286 -11.72 15.24 -18.89
N PHE A 287 -12.64 16.20 -18.72
CA PHE A 287 -13.29 16.40 -17.43
C PHE A 287 -14.20 15.21 -17.14
N SER A 288 -14.32 14.87 -15.87
CA SER A 288 -15.34 13.94 -15.41
C SER A 288 -16.72 14.53 -15.70
N THR A 289 -17.54 13.83 -16.49
CA THR A 289 -18.90 14.25 -16.87
C THR A 289 -19.98 13.54 -16.06
N TRP A 290 -19.64 13.06 -14.86
CA TRP A 290 -20.48 12.12 -14.13
C TRP A 290 -21.75 12.77 -13.54
N SER A 291 -22.88 12.08 -13.68
CA SER A 291 -24.15 12.46 -13.07
C SER A 291 -24.25 11.88 -11.65
N VAL A 292 -24.90 12.59 -10.71
CA VAL A 292 -25.14 12.10 -9.32
C VAL A 292 -25.97 10.82 -9.30
N SER A 293 -26.81 10.59 -10.32
CA SER A 293 -27.74 9.46 -10.40
C SER A 293 -27.13 8.11 -10.75
N ASP A 294 -25.88 8.05 -11.23
CA ASP A 294 -25.22 6.79 -11.60
C ASP A 294 -24.34 6.20 -10.46
N ARG A 295 -24.35 6.81 -9.26
CA ARG A 295 -23.33 6.57 -8.23
C ARG A 295 -23.83 5.77 -7.03
N GLY A 296 -23.02 4.80 -6.61
CA GLY A 296 -23.04 4.32 -5.23
C GLY A 296 -22.35 5.32 -4.28
N ALA A 297 -22.71 5.31 -3.00
CA ALA A 297 -22.26 6.29 -2.00
C ALA A 297 -20.72 6.42 -1.87
N LYS A 298 -19.96 5.34 -2.15
CA LYS A 298 -18.49 5.35 -2.11
C LYS A 298 -17.86 6.29 -3.15
N ALA A 299 -18.41 6.36 -4.37
CA ALA A 299 -17.87 7.20 -5.44
C ALA A 299 -18.08 8.70 -5.16
N GLU A 300 -19.25 9.06 -4.62
CA GLU A 300 -19.56 10.44 -4.23
C GLU A 300 -18.65 10.93 -3.09
N ALA A 301 -18.40 10.07 -2.09
CA ALA A 301 -17.47 10.37 -1.01
C ALA A 301 -16.03 10.56 -1.54
N TRP A 302 -15.56 9.65 -2.41
CA TRP A 302 -14.22 9.73 -2.99
C TRP A 302 -14.00 11.03 -3.76
N GLU A 303 -14.92 11.43 -4.62
CA GLU A 303 -14.79 12.67 -5.40
C GLU A 303 -14.74 13.91 -4.53
N ARG A 304 -15.64 13.96 -3.54
CA ARG A 304 -15.65 15.06 -2.57
C ARG A 304 -14.29 15.17 -1.90
N LEU A 305 -13.67 14.05 -1.56
CA LEU A 305 -12.39 14.02 -0.86
C LEU A 305 -11.19 14.31 -1.80
N PHE A 306 -11.15 13.79 -3.02
CA PHE A 306 -9.91 13.73 -3.81
C PHE A 306 -9.96 14.37 -5.21
N LEU A 307 -11.14 14.57 -5.80
CA LEU A 307 -11.25 15.09 -7.17
C LEU A 307 -10.68 16.52 -7.27
N LEU A 308 -9.74 16.72 -8.19
CA LEU A 308 -9.09 18.01 -8.44
C LEU A 308 -9.44 18.51 -9.85
N ASP A 309 -9.90 19.76 -9.92
CA ASP A 309 -10.29 20.45 -11.16
C ASP A 309 -11.32 19.66 -12.01
N LYS A 310 -12.10 18.78 -11.37
CA LYS A 310 -13.05 17.86 -12.03
C LYS A 310 -12.41 17.02 -13.15
N ARG A 311 -11.11 16.73 -13.10
CA ARG A 311 -10.40 16.02 -14.16
C ARG A 311 -10.38 14.52 -13.92
N ALA A 312 -10.57 13.76 -14.99
CA ALA A 312 -10.15 12.36 -15.05
C ALA A 312 -8.62 12.28 -14.97
N GLY A 313 -8.09 11.12 -14.61
CA GLY A 313 -6.65 10.88 -14.57
C GLY A 313 -6.20 9.92 -13.48
N LEU A 314 -4.89 9.75 -13.34
CA LEU A 314 -4.30 8.94 -12.27
C LEU A 314 -3.96 9.82 -11.07
N TYR A 315 -4.62 9.56 -9.95
CA TYR A 315 -4.41 10.26 -8.69
C TYR A 315 -3.50 9.45 -7.80
N VAL A 316 -2.53 10.11 -7.16
CA VAL A 316 -1.92 9.61 -5.93
C VAL A 316 -2.87 9.99 -4.80
N ILE A 317 -3.26 9.02 -3.98
CA ILE A 317 -4.19 9.21 -2.87
C ILE A 317 -3.62 8.60 -1.59
N PRO A 318 -3.97 9.15 -0.42
CA PRO A 318 -3.69 8.44 0.82
C PRO A 318 -4.49 7.13 0.80
N SER A 319 -3.87 6.04 1.23
CA SER A 319 -4.58 4.79 1.49
C SER A 319 -5.81 5.04 2.36
N GLN A 320 -6.95 4.44 2.00
CA GLN A 320 -8.20 4.57 2.75
C GLN A 320 -8.19 3.70 4.03
N ASN A 321 -7.20 2.84 4.20
CA ASN A 321 -7.05 2.02 5.38
C ASN A 321 -6.45 2.85 6.53
N LYS A 322 -7.19 2.95 7.63
CA LYS A 322 -6.77 3.68 8.85
C LYS A 322 -5.44 3.16 9.41
N MET A 323 -5.12 1.89 9.16
CA MET A 323 -3.94 1.22 9.70
C MET A 323 -2.64 1.47 8.91
N ALA A 324 -2.72 1.95 7.67
CA ALA A 324 -1.56 2.12 6.82
C ALA A 324 -1.76 3.29 5.85
N GLU A 325 -1.23 4.47 6.18
CA GLU A 325 -1.17 5.62 5.27
C GLU A 325 -0.13 5.40 4.15
N ILE A 326 -0.36 4.43 3.27
CA ILE A 326 0.54 4.21 2.11
C ILE A 326 0.39 5.40 1.15
N GLY A 327 1.50 6.09 0.89
CA GLY A 327 1.53 7.40 0.22
C GLY A 327 1.79 7.34 -1.28
N ASP A 328 2.12 6.17 -1.83
CA ASP A 328 2.30 5.92 -3.27
C ASP A 328 1.16 5.12 -3.89
N VAL A 329 0.05 4.99 -3.17
CA VAL A 329 -1.19 4.43 -3.69
C VAL A 329 -1.76 5.33 -4.78
N VAL A 330 -2.21 4.70 -5.86
CA VAL A 330 -2.82 5.38 -6.99
C VAL A 330 -4.20 4.84 -7.33
N GLU A 331 -5.04 5.72 -7.84
CA GLU A 331 -6.37 5.37 -8.34
C GLU A 331 -6.62 6.03 -9.70
N LEU A 332 -7.02 5.22 -10.67
CA LEU A 332 -7.37 5.69 -12.00
C LEU A 332 -8.84 6.11 -12.06
N LEU A 333 -9.04 7.38 -12.42
CA LEU A 333 -10.33 7.98 -12.68
C LEU A 333 -10.58 8.06 -14.18
N THR A 334 -11.55 7.32 -14.72
CA THR A 334 -11.90 7.40 -16.14
C THR A 334 -13.01 8.43 -16.39
N PRO A 335 -13.01 9.14 -17.52
CA PRO A 335 -13.99 10.21 -17.76
C PRO A 335 -15.44 9.70 -17.88
N THR A 336 -15.62 8.44 -18.26
CA THR A 336 -16.90 7.73 -18.29
C THR A 336 -16.78 6.41 -17.55
N SER A 337 -17.91 5.87 -17.10
CA SER A 337 -17.94 4.52 -16.52
C SER A 337 -17.43 3.47 -17.53
N VAL A 338 -16.60 2.58 -17.01
CA VAL A 338 -16.12 1.34 -17.62
C VAL A 338 -16.86 0.23 -16.88
N ASP A 339 -17.74 -0.49 -17.57
CA ASP A 339 -18.53 -1.62 -17.03
C ASP A 339 -19.34 -1.36 -15.74
N GLY A 340 -19.84 -0.13 -15.57
CA GLY A 340 -20.64 0.26 -14.40
C GLY A 340 -19.83 0.82 -13.24
N SER A 341 -18.50 0.82 -13.33
CA SER A 341 -17.60 1.51 -12.40
C SER A 341 -16.81 2.61 -13.10
N CYS A 342 -16.54 3.73 -12.45
CA CYS A 342 -15.70 4.81 -13.00
C CYS A 342 -14.35 4.93 -12.30
N MET A 343 -14.10 3.98 -11.39
CA MET A 343 -12.93 3.85 -10.52
C MET A 343 -12.55 2.38 -10.39
N GLY A 344 -11.29 2.09 -10.08
CA GLY A 344 -10.86 0.75 -9.72
C GLY A 344 -10.34 -0.13 -10.85
N ILE A 345 -9.95 0.47 -11.96
CA ILE A 345 -9.03 -0.18 -12.90
C ILE A 345 -7.68 -0.24 -12.18
N PHE A 346 -7.10 -1.43 -12.08
CA PHE A 346 -5.99 -1.76 -11.17
C PHE A 346 -6.41 -1.74 -9.69
N LYS A 347 -7.02 -2.83 -9.23
CA LYS A 347 -7.27 -3.10 -7.81
C LYS A 347 -6.48 -4.34 -7.40
N TYR A 348 -5.89 -4.29 -6.21
CA TYR A 348 -5.55 -5.50 -5.48
C TYR A 348 -6.86 -6.24 -5.15
N GLY A 349 -6.85 -7.57 -5.14
CA GLY A 349 -7.96 -8.32 -4.57
C GLY A 349 -8.25 -7.86 -3.12
N PRO A 350 -9.48 -8.00 -2.63
CA PRO A 350 -9.90 -7.44 -1.33
C PRO A 350 -9.15 -8.01 -0.12
N ASN A 351 -8.36 -9.09 -0.29
CA ASN A 351 -7.85 -9.91 0.80
C ASN A 351 -6.33 -10.05 0.72
N CYS A 352 -5.60 -8.98 1.03
CA CYS A 352 -4.15 -9.08 1.26
C CYS A 352 -3.90 -9.74 2.63
N PRO A 353 -3.22 -10.90 2.68
CA PRO A 353 -3.08 -11.67 3.91
C PRO A 353 -2.12 -11.07 4.93
N LEU A 354 -1.51 -9.90 4.62
CA LEU A 354 -0.43 -9.30 5.40
C LEU A 354 -0.85 -8.03 6.16
N MET A 355 -1.79 -7.24 5.63
CA MET A 355 -2.16 -5.95 6.23
C MET A 355 -3.59 -5.48 5.90
N GLY A 356 -4.43 -6.36 5.35
CA GLY A 356 -5.82 -6.03 4.98
C GLY A 356 -5.94 -5.25 3.68
N GLU A 357 -7.07 -4.58 3.45
CA GLU A 357 -7.32 -3.84 2.22
C GLU A 357 -6.29 -2.70 2.06
N HIS A 358 -5.63 -2.64 0.90
CA HIS A 358 -4.75 -1.53 0.53
C HIS A 358 -4.83 -1.23 -0.97
N GLY A 359 -4.54 0.01 -1.36
CA GLY A 359 -4.61 0.43 -2.75
C GLY A 359 -3.41 -0.05 -3.60
N VAL A 360 -3.53 0.08 -4.92
CA VAL A 360 -2.47 -0.29 -5.88
C VAL A 360 -1.39 0.78 -5.91
N ARG A 361 -0.12 0.39 -5.95
CA ARG A 361 1.01 1.32 -5.89
C ARG A 361 1.40 1.80 -7.29
N LEU A 362 2.00 2.97 -7.39
CA LEU A 362 2.34 3.57 -8.69
C LEU A 362 3.25 2.65 -9.53
N HIS A 363 4.27 2.04 -8.93
CA HIS A 363 5.18 1.15 -9.66
C HIS A 363 4.47 -0.08 -10.25
N ASP A 364 3.47 -0.63 -9.55
CA ASP A 364 2.66 -1.74 -10.06
C ASP A 364 1.90 -1.33 -11.31
N VAL A 365 1.26 -0.15 -11.27
CA VAL A 365 0.51 0.40 -12.41
C VAL A 365 1.43 0.64 -13.60
N ILE A 366 2.60 1.25 -13.39
CA ILE A 366 3.58 1.48 -14.47
C ILE A 366 4.11 0.15 -15.02
N ASN A 367 4.38 -0.85 -14.18
CA ASN A 367 4.76 -2.18 -14.63
C ASN A 367 3.68 -2.83 -15.48
N ILE A 368 2.41 -2.70 -15.12
CA ILE A 368 1.31 -3.19 -15.95
C ILE A 368 1.28 -2.43 -17.29
N TRP A 369 1.47 -1.11 -17.30
CA TRP A 369 1.57 -0.34 -18.56
C TRP A 369 2.71 -0.84 -19.45
N ARG A 370 3.88 -1.13 -18.86
CA ARG A 370 5.00 -1.73 -19.58
C ARG A 370 4.63 -3.07 -20.18
N ARG A 371 3.98 -3.97 -19.44
CA ARG A 371 3.53 -5.28 -19.94
C ARG A 371 2.47 -5.14 -21.04
N LEU A 372 1.56 -4.17 -20.94
CA LEU A 372 0.56 -3.88 -21.97
C LEU A 372 1.21 -3.38 -23.27
N LEU A 373 2.31 -2.64 -23.16
CA LEU A 373 3.08 -2.13 -24.29
C LEU A 373 4.01 -3.19 -24.92
N CYS A 374 4.62 -4.03 -24.10
CA CYS A 374 5.72 -4.92 -24.52
C CYS A 374 5.28 -6.37 -24.71
N ASP A 375 4.57 -6.94 -23.75
CA ASP A 375 4.29 -8.38 -23.69
C ASP A 375 3.03 -8.74 -24.48
N SER A 376 1.95 -7.96 -24.30
CA SER A 376 0.66 -8.23 -24.93
C SER A 376 0.43 -7.46 -26.21
N GLU A 377 1.25 -6.42 -26.45
CA GLU A 377 1.10 -5.45 -27.56
C GLU A 377 -0.32 -4.88 -27.67
N LEU A 378 -1.06 -4.84 -26.55
CA LEU A 378 -2.40 -4.26 -26.50
C LEU A 378 -2.34 -2.73 -26.62
N TRP A 379 -1.21 -2.13 -26.23
CA TRP A 379 -0.96 -0.70 -26.40
C TRP A 379 0.08 -0.45 -27.50
N SER A 380 -0.13 0.62 -28.27
CA SER A 380 0.77 1.07 -29.34
C SER A 380 1.24 2.50 -29.11
N VAL A 381 2.44 2.83 -29.61
CA VAL A 381 3.02 4.18 -29.56
C VAL A 381 2.79 4.89 -30.89
N GLY A 382 2.13 6.05 -30.84
CA GLY A 382 1.88 6.93 -31.96
C GLY A 382 2.72 8.21 -31.93
N ALA A 383 2.36 9.16 -32.80
CA ALA A 383 3.07 10.42 -32.95
C ALA A 383 3.03 11.35 -31.71
N ASP A 384 2.13 11.10 -30.75
CA ASP A 384 2.01 11.88 -29.52
C ASP A 384 2.25 11.02 -28.25
N GLY A 385 2.75 9.78 -28.40
CA GLY A 385 2.91 8.82 -27.29
C GLY A 385 1.89 7.67 -27.36
N ILE A 386 1.51 7.11 -26.22
CA ILE A 386 0.60 5.95 -26.16
C ILE A 386 -0.76 6.29 -26.79
N GLN A 387 -1.24 5.41 -27.65
CA GLN A 387 -2.52 5.54 -28.35
C GLN A 387 -3.65 4.83 -27.58
N GLY A 388 -4.87 5.33 -27.77
CA GLY A 388 -6.08 4.69 -27.25
C GLY A 388 -7.00 5.65 -26.51
N GLY A 389 -8.28 5.31 -26.49
CA GLY A 389 -9.30 5.99 -25.70
C GLY A 389 -9.75 5.15 -24.51
N VAL A 390 -10.95 5.44 -23.99
CA VAL A 390 -11.55 4.68 -22.88
C VAL A 390 -11.65 3.18 -23.16
N GLU A 391 -11.84 2.79 -24.43
CA GLU A 391 -11.88 1.38 -24.82
C GLU A 391 -10.59 0.61 -24.52
N ALA A 392 -9.43 1.28 -24.51
CA ALA A 392 -8.17 0.65 -24.14
C ALA A 392 -8.16 0.24 -22.66
N TRP A 393 -8.86 0.99 -21.80
CA TRP A 393 -9.00 0.67 -20.38
C TRP A 393 -9.93 -0.52 -20.13
N LYS A 394 -11.00 -0.67 -20.93
CA LYS A 394 -11.88 -1.87 -20.88
C LYS A 394 -11.12 -3.16 -21.18
N LEU A 395 -10.17 -3.10 -22.11
CA LEU A 395 -9.33 -4.26 -22.45
C LEU A 395 -8.44 -4.67 -21.29
N VAL A 396 -7.96 -3.71 -20.49
CA VAL A 396 -7.19 -3.99 -19.28
C VAL A 396 -8.06 -4.69 -18.25
N GLU A 397 -9.29 -4.23 -18.04
CA GLU A 397 -10.22 -4.82 -17.08
C GLU A 397 -10.67 -6.24 -17.48
N THR A 398 -10.97 -6.44 -18.77
CA THR A 398 -11.38 -7.75 -19.30
C THR A 398 -10.24 -8.78 -19.22
N ASN A 399 -8.99 -8.34 -19.37
CA ASN A 399 -7.81 -9.19 -19.23
C ASN A 399 -7.20 -9.12 -17.82
N ALA A 400 -7.87 -8.47 -16.86
CA ALA A 400 -7.29 -8.13 -15.57
C ALA A 400 -6.74 -9.35 -14.84
N GLU A 401 -7.35 -10.54 -14.96
CA GLU A 401 -6.81 -11.76 -14.32
C GLU A 401 -5.37 -12.10 -14.74
N SER A 402 -4.96 -11.76 -15.96
CA SER A 402 -3.58 -11.96 -16.46
C SER A 402 -2.59 -10.86 -16.01
N PHE A 403 -3.11 -9.76 -15.47
CA PHE A 403 -2.37 -8.59 -14.99
C PHE A 403 -2.66 -8.25 -13.52
N LYS A 404 -3.44 -9.10 -12.81
CA LYS A 404 -3.88 -8.83 -11.45
C LYS A 404 -2.65 -8.79 -10.55
N PRO A 405 -2.49 -7.71 -9.76
CA PRO A 405 -1.41 -7.61 -8.78
C PRO A 405 -1.48 -8.63 -7.64
N ASP A 406 -2.37 -9.63 -7.67
CA ASP A 406 -2.59 -10.61 -6.60
C ASP A 406 -1.32 -11.42 -6.26
N SER A 407 -0.33 -11.47 -7.18
CA SER A 407 1.01 -12.02 -6.89
C SER A 407 1.98 -11.00 -6.28
N ILE A 408 1.74 -9.70 -6.43
CA ILE A 408 2.71 -8.61 -6.19
C ILE A 408 2.79 -8.19 -4.72
N CYS A 409 1.73 -8.35 -3.90
CA CYS A 409 1.87 -8.23 -2.45
C CYS A 409 2.93 -9.18 -1.87
N MET A 410 3.19 -10.30 -2.56
CA MET A 410 4.20 -11.30 -2.20
C MET A 410 5.49 -11.22 -3.04
N THR A 411 5.57 -10.34 -4.05
CA THR A 411 6.75 -10.26 -4.95
C THR A 411 7.75 -9.16 -4.57
N LEU A 412 7.69 -8.62 -3.35
CA LEU A 412 8.73 -7.72 -2.85
C LEU A 412 9.70 -8.46 -1.97
#